data_AF-A0A6C0ID16-F1
#
_entry.id   AF-A0A6C0ID16-F1
#
_cell.length_a   1.000
_cell.length_b   1.000
_cell.length_c   1.000
_cell.angle_alpha   90.00
_cell.angle_beta   90.00
_cell.angle_gamma   90.00
#
_symmetry.space_group_name_H-M   'P 1'
#
loop_
_entity.id
_entity.type
_entity.pdbx_description
1 polymer ?
#
loop_
_entity_poly.entity_id
_entity_poly.type
_entity_poly.pdbx_seq_one_letter_code
_entity_poly.pdbx_strand_id
1 'polypeptide(L)'
;MNMNLSISNQERIDLKRLLDTNDCENNTEHIRKMKHSLKIQKDVMDLVTLKKSRGKVSETDQEQFELEAREITPFLYNNYADIFKKIMRDEIDFQILAKLLYVLQAIEEEKVDQHEGSVLVGRVLKEMYLDSAVKHGENLDKKYQEEQPAKTPEKLISWKEYKDKTVNTV
;
A
#
# COMPACT_ATOMS: atom_id res chain seq x y z
N MET A 1 4.59 -12.96 -6.84
CA MET A 1 4.83 -11.57 -6.38
C MET A 1 6.25 -11.54 -5.87
N ASN A 2 7.17 -10.80 -6.49
CA ASN A 2 8.58 -10.78 -6.09
C ASN A 2 8.81 -9.57 -5.19
N MET A 3 8.62 -9.75 -3.88
CA MET A 3 8.97 -8.74 -2.88
C MET A 3 10.42 -8.95 -2.44
N ASN A 4 11.22 -7.88 -2.40
CA ASN A 4 12.60 -7.97 -1.91
C ASN A 4 12.60 -8.07 -0.38
N LEU A 5 12.84 -9.27 0.14
CA LEU A 5 13.00 -9.55 1.57
C LEU A 5 14.41 -9.28 2.08
N SER A 6 15.35 -8.86 1.22
CA SER A 6 16.73 -8.65 1.63
C SER A 6 16.85 -7.42 2.52
N ILE A 7 17.42 -7.64 3.71
CA ILE A 7 17.87 -6.61 4.64
C ILE A 7 19.37 -6.82 4.82
N SER A 8 20.14 -5.78 4.55
CA SER A 8 21.60 -5.82 4.63
C SER A 8 22.08 -5.97 6.08
N ASN A 9 23.28 -6.51 6.26
CA ASN A 9 23.87 -6.67 7.60
C ASN A 9 23.99 -5.34 8.34
N GLN A 10 24.28 -4.24 7.62
CA GLN A 10 24.34 -2.92 8.22
C GLN A 10 22.97 -2.47 8.74
N GLU A 11 21.91 -2.63 7.93
CA GLU A 11 20.55 -2.32 8.35
C GLU A 11 20.12 -3.14 9.58
N ARG A 12 20.51 -4.42 9.66
CA ARG A 12 20.25 -5.27 10.84
C ARG A 12 20.93 -4.74 12.10
N ILE A 13 22.19 -4.29 11.99
CA ILE A 13 22.93 -3.71 13.12
C ILE A 13 22.29 -2.40 13.59
N ASP A 14 21.92 -1.53 12.65
CA ASP A 14 21.30 -0.25 12.96
C ASP A 14 19.90 -0.43 13.57
N LEU A 15 19.13 -1.42 13.09
CA LEU A 15 17.88 -1.85 13.70
C LEU A 15 18.07 -2.27 15.15
N LYS A 16 19.04 -3.14 15.41
CA LYS A 16 19.32 -3.61 16.77
C LYS A 16 19.64 -2.45 17.71
N ARG A 17 20.45 -1.49 17.26
CA ARG A 17 20.77 -0.29 18.06
C ARG A 17 19.54 0.57 18.36
N LEU A 18 18.62 0.73 17.41
CA LEU A 18 17.36 1.45 17.63
C LEU A 18 16.45 0.73 18.61
N LEU A 19 16.41 -0.61 18.57
CA LEU A 19 15.60 -1.42 19.47
C LEU A 19 16.15 -1.42 20.89
N ASP A 20 17.47 -1.43 21.07
CA ASP A 20 18.09 -1.34 22.41
C ASP A 20 17.72 -0.02 23.14
N THR A 21 17.21 0.98 22.41
CA THR A 21 16.73 2.26 22.96
C THR A 21 15.22 2.33 23.17
N ASN A 22 14.45 1.31 22.78
CA ASN A 22 12.99 1.27 22.87
C ASN A 22 12.52 -0.02 23.57
N ASP A 23 11.63 0.09 24.56
CA ASP A 23 10.99 -1.07 25.20
C ASP A 23 9.97 -1.73 24.24
N CYS A 24 10.46 -2.46 23.23
CA CYS A 24 9.65 -3.20 22.28
C CYS A 24 9.70 -4.70 22.58
N GLU A 25 8.55 -5.29 22.90
CA GLU A 25 8.45 -6.74 23.11
C GLU A 25 8.63 -7.51 21.80
N ASN A 26 9.58 -8.46 21.82
CA ASN A 26 9.82 -9.37 20.71
C ASN A 26 8.89 -10.60 20.80
N ASN A 27 7.95 -10.67 19.86
CA ASN A 27 6.94 -11.70 19.70
C ASN A 27 7.24 -12.68 18.54
N THR A 28 8.46 -12.67 18.01
CA THR A 28 8.88 -13.49 16.85
C THR A 28 8.53 -14.96 17.04
N GLU A 29 8.84 -15.54 18.19
CA GLU A 29 8.56 -16.95 18.50
C GLU A 29 7.06 -17.25 18.60
N HIS A 30 6.28 -16.30 19.12
CA HIS A 30 4.83 -16.43 19.15
C HIS A 30 4.25 -16.48 17.73
N ILE A 31 4.70 -15.58 16.86
CA ILE A 31 4.27 -15.54 15.44
C ILE A 31 4.61 -16.86 14.73
N ARG A 32 5.85 -17.35 14.88
CA ARG A 32 6.31 -18.64 14.31
C ARG A 32 5.47 -19.83 14.75
N LYS A 33 5.00 -19.82 16.00
CA LYS A 33 4.13 -20.88 16.53
C LYS A 33 2.71 -20.83 15.97
N MET A 34 2.14 -19.63 15.83
CA MET A 34 0.72 -19.46 15.46
C MET A 34 0.44 -19.82 13.99
N LYS A 35 1.32 -19.41 13.07
CA LYS A 35 1.23 -19.67 11.62
C LYS A 35 -0.14 -19.30 11.02
N HIS A 36 -0.46 -18.02 11.08
CA HIS A 36 -1.76 -17.50 10.65
C HIS A 36 -1.78 -17.01 9.20
N SER A 37 -0.62 -16.69 8.61
CA SER A 37 -0.55 -16.11 7.25
C SER A 37 -1.36 -16.92 6.21
N LEU A 38 -1.14 -18.22 6.12
CA LEU A 38 -1.81 -19.11 5.17
C LEU A 38 -3.30 -19.32 5.49
N LYS A 39 -3.67 -19.31 6.78
CA LYS A 39 -5.08 -19.44 7.20
C LYS A 39 -5.87 -18.20 6.79
N ILE A 40 -5.31 -17.02 7.02
CA ILE A 40 -5.89 -15.75 6.55
C ILE A 40 -5.99 -15.77 5.03
N GLN A 41 -4.91 -16.14 4.33
CA GLN A 41 -4.88 -16.17 2.87
C GLN A 41 -5.98 -17.08 2.29
N LYS A 42 -6.14 -18.29 2.85
CA LYS A 42 -7.17 -19.23 2.43
C LYS A 42 -8.56 -18.62 2.57
N ASP A 43 -8.92 -18.18 3.78
CA ASP A 43 -10.25 -17.62 4.04
C ASP A 43 -10.52 -16.37 3.17
N VAL A 44 -9.51 -15.51 2.96
CA VAL A 44 -9.64 -14.36 2.04
C VAL A 44 -9.96 -14.81 0.62
N MET A 45 -9.29 -15.86 0.10
CA MET A 45 -9.58 -16.40 -1.23
C MET A 45 -10.99 -17.00 -1.32
N ASP A 46 -11.40 -17.75 -0.30
CA ASP A 46 -12.72 -18.36 -0.23
C ASP A 46 -13.81 -17.28 -0.23
N LEU A 47 -13.66 -16.22 0.57
CA LEU A 47 -14.61 -15.09 0.62
C LEU A 47 -14.65 -14.31 -0.70
N VAL A 48 -13.50 -14.06 -1.33
CA VAL A 48 -13.45 -13.39 -2.64
C VAL A 48 -14.12 -14.24 -3.72
N THR A 49 -13.95 -15.56 -3.66
CA THR A 49 -14.58 -16.50 -4.60
C THR A 49 -16.09 -16.51 -4.42
N LEU A 50 -16.57 -16.52 -3.17
CA LEU A 50 -17.99 -16.40 -2.85
C LEU A 50 -18.58 -15.08 -3.35
N LYS A 51 -17.89 -13.95 -3.13
CA LYS A 51 -18.33 -12.64 -3.67
C LYS A 51 -18.43 -12.64 -5.20
N LYS A 52 -17.48 -13.29 -5.89
CA LYS A 52 -17.49 -13.37 -7.35
C LYS A 52 -18.61 -14.25 -7.90
N SER A 53 -18.98 -15.33 -7.23
CA SER A 53 -20.03 -16.25 -7.71
C SER A 53 -21.44 -15.66 -7.61
N ARG A 54 -21.70 -14.77 -6.64
CA ARG A 54 -23.03 -14.21 -6.34
C ARG A 54 -23.37 -12.90 -7.08
N GLY A 55 -22.40 -12.15 -7.60
CA GLY A 55 -22.67 -10.89 -8.30
C GLY A 55 -23.25 -9.79 -7.38
N LYS A 56 -24.16 -8.93 -7.87
CA LYS A 56 -24.83 -7.90 -7.06
C LYS A 56 -25.96 -8.52 -6.24
N VAL A 57 -25.69 -8.73 -4.96
CA VAL A 57 -26.62 -9.26 -3.94
C VAL A 57 -27.68 -8.20 -3.59
N SER A 58 -28.95 -8.57 -3.50
CA SER A 58 -30.04 -7.67 -3.04
C SER A 58 -30.03 -7.53 -1.50
N GLU A 59 -30.71 -6.54 -0.93
CA GLU A 59 -30.72 -6.34 0.54
C GLU A 59 -31.19 -7.57 1.33
N THR A 60 -32.19 -8.31 0.83
CA THR A 60 -32.69 -9.55 1.47
C THR A 60 -31.69 -10.71 1.34
N ASP A 61 -30.84 -10.69 0.32
CA ASP A 61 -29.82 -11.71 0.08
C ASP A 61 -28.52 -11.40 0.86
N GLN A 62 -28.41 -10.20 1.44
CA GLN A 62 -27.20 -9.73 2.14
C GLN A 62 -27.01 -10.37 3.53
N GLU A 63 -28.08 -10.56 4.31
CA GLU A 63 -27.99 -11.24 5.61
C GLU A 63 -27.63 -12.72 5.43
N GLN A 64 -28.29 -13.40 4.48
CA GLN A 64 -27.99 -14.78 4.13
C GLN A 64 -26.57 -14.92 3.60
N PHE A 65 -26.11 -13.98 2.78
CA PHE A 65 -24.75 -13.93 2.27
C PHE A 65 -23.72 -13.76 3.40
N GLU A 66 -23.99 -12.91 4.39
CA GLU A 66 -23.09 -12.74 5.53
C GLU A 66 -23.02 -14.00 6.40
N LEU A 67 -24.14 -14.69 6.62
CA LEU A 67 -24.16 -15.99 7.31
C LEU A 67 -23.29 -17.03 6.59
N GLU A 68 -23.48 -17.19 5.29
CA GLU A 68 -22.69 -18.11 4.46
C GLU A 68 -21.20 -17.72 4.49
N ALA A 69 -20.89 -16.43 4.34
CA ALA A 69 -19.52 -15.91 4.41
C ALA A 69 -18.83 -16.27 5.74
N ARG A 70 -19.55 -16.15 6.87
CA ARG A 70 -19.03 -16.54 8.20
C ARG A 70 -18.79 -18.05 8.30
N GLU A 71 -19.68 -18.86 7.74
CA GLU A 71 -19.55 -20.32 7.75
C GLU A 71 -18.36 -20.81 6.94
N ILE A 72 -18.11 -20.22 5.77
CA ILE A 72 -16.98 -20.61 4.91
C ILE A 72 -15.64 -20.00 5.35
N THR A 73 -15.66 -18.89 6.10
CA THR A 73 -14.44 -18.21 6.60
C THR A 73 -14.39 -18.06 8.12
N PRO A 74 -14.52 -19.17 8.87
CA PRO A 74 -14.60 -19.11 10.32
C PRO A 74 -13.29 -18.62 10.95
N PHE A 75 -12.14 -18.85 10.31
CA PHE A 75 -10.87 -18.41 10.87
C PHE A 75 -10.74 -16.89 10.79
N LEU A 76 -11.06 -16.31 9.64
CA LEU A 76 -11.04 -14.87 9.42
C LEU A 76 -12.09 -14.17 10.27
N TYR A 77 -13.32 -14.68 10.32
CA TYR A 77 -14.39 -14.06 11.10
C TYR A 77 -14.09 -14.06 12.60
N ASN A 78 -13.63 -15.19 13.16
CA ASN A 78 -13.43 -15.32 14.60
C ASN A 78 -12.16 -14.64 15.11
N ASN A 79 -11.08 -14.61 14.30
CA ASN A 79 -9.77 -14.11 14.74
C ASN A 79 -9.40 -12.74 14.16
N TYR A 80 -10.04 -12.35 13.04
CA TYR A 80 -9.68 -11.17 12.26
C TYR A 80 -10.93 -10.48 11.69
N ALA A 81 -11.95 -10.28 12.55
CA ALA A 81 -13.26 -9.76 12.17
C ALA A 81 -13.20 -8.43 11.39
N ASP A 82 -12.21 -7.58 11.67
CA ASP A 82 -12.05 -6.31 10.95
C ASP A 82 -11.61 -6.51 9.49
N ILE A 83 -10.76 -7.51 9.22
CA ILE A 83 -10.37 -7.88 7.85
C ILE A 83 -11.61 -8.43 7.12
N PHE A 84 -12.36 -9.34 7.77
CA PHE A 84 -13.62 -9.86 7.23
C PHE A 84 -14.58 -8.72 6.85
N LYS A 85 -14.87 -7.80 7.79
CA LYS A 85 -15.79 -6.66 7.57
C LYS A 85 -15.30 -5.72 6.46
N LYS A 86 -13.99 -5.53 6.32
CA LYS A 86 -13.41 -4.70 5.25
C LYS A 86 -13.56 -5.36 3.88
N ILE A 87 -13.39 -6.68 3.78
CA ILE A 87 -13.65 -7.42 2.53
C ILE A 87 -15.13 -7.34 2.16
N MET A 88 -16.03 -7.54 3.13
CA MET A 88 -17.47 -7.49 2.90
C MET A 88 -17.91 -6.15 2.32
N ARG A 89 -17.35 -5.04 2.83
CA ARG A 89 -17.65 -3.66 2.39
C ARG A 89 -16.81 -3.16 1.20
N ASP A 90 -15.98 -4.00 0.61
CA ASP A 90 -15.06 -3.61 -0.48
C ASP A 90 -14.09 -2.47 -0.10
N GLU A 91 -13.73 -2.39 1.19
CA GLU A 91 -12.83 -1.38 1.77
C GLU A 91 -11.37 -1.88 1.92
N ILE A 92 -11.02 -2.98 1.25
CA ILE A 92 -9.71 -3.62 1.39
C ILE A 92 -8.93 -3.60 0.07
N ASP A 93 -7.67 -3.25 0.16
CA ASP A 93 -6.73 -3.44 -0.93
C ASP A 93 -6.05 -4.81 -0.78
N PHE A 94 -6.45 -5.74 -1.65
CA PHE A 94 -5.92 -7.11 -1.65
C PHE A 94 -4.44 -7.18 -2.02
N GLN A 95 -3.91 -6.20 -2.77
CA GLN A 95 -2.50 -6.16 -3.10
C GLN A 95 -1.66 -5.87 -1.85
N ILE A 96 -2.11 -4.91 -1.03
CA ILE A 96 -1.46 -4.59 0.24
C ILE A 96 -1.57 -5.79 1.18
N LEU A 97 -2.78 -6.34 1.34
CA LEU A 97 -3.01 -7.49 2.21
C LEU A 97 -2.08 -8.66 1.84
N ALA A 98 -1.94 -8.97 0.54
CA ALA A 98 -1.04 -10.01 0.07
C ALA A 98 0.43 -9.72 0.41
N LYS A 99 0.90 -8.46 0.24
CA LYS A 99 2.26 -8.07 0.64
C LYS A 99 2.47 -8.22 2.16
N LEU A 100 1.50 -7.81 2.98
CA LEU A 100 1.59 -7.94 4.44
C LEU A 100 1.59 -9.40 4.90
N LEU A 101 0.72 -10.24 4.32
CA LEU A 101 0.68 -11.68 4.60
C LEU A 101 1.98 -12.37 4.18
N TYR A 102 2.61 -11.92 3.09
CA TYR A 102 3.91 -12.44 2.67
C TYR A 102 5.02 -12.13 3.69
N VAL A 103 5.03 -10.93 4.27
CA VAL A 103 5.98 -10.60 5.35
C VAL A 103 5.68 -11.42 6.60
N LEU A 104 4.41 -11.55 6.98
CA LEU A 104 4.01 -12.40 8.11
C LEU A 104 4.48 -13.85 7.92
N GLN A 105 4.27 -14.41 6.73
CA GLN A 105 4.74 -15.74 6.37
C GLN A 105 6.27 -15.85 6.45
N ALA A 106 7.01 -14.81 6.03
CA ALA A 106 8.47 -14.81 6.14
C ALA A 106 8.96 -14.86 7.60
N ILE A 107 8.25 -14.22 8.54
CA ILE A 107 8.52 -14.33 9.98
C ILE A 107 8.22 -15.77 10.46
N GLU A 108 7.06 -16.31 10.04
CA GLU A 108 6.60 -17.66 10.40
C GLU A 108 7.51 -18.78 9.89
N GLU A 109 8.24 -18.54 8.79
CA GLU A 109 9.20 -19.45 8.16
C GLU A 109 10.66 -19.17 8.54
N GLU A 110 10.89 -18.39 9.60
CA GLU A 110 12.23 -18.07 10.14
C GLU A 110 13.16 -17.32 9.16
N LYS A 111 12.64 -16.78 8.06
CA LYS A 111 13.43 -16.01 7.08
C LYS A 111 13.84 -14.64 7.60
N VAL A 112 13.00 -14.07 8.46
CA VAL A 112 13.20 -12.79 9.14
C VAL A 112 12.64 -12.88 10.57
N ASP A 113 13.02 -11.95 11.43
CA ASP A 113 12.37 -11.74 12.73
C ASP A 113 11.27 -10.65 12.66
N GLN A 114 10.57 -10.40 13.77
CA GLN A 114 9.49 -9.40 13.83
C GLN A 114 9.98 -7.99 13.49
N HIS A 115 11.18 -7.60 13.92
CA HIS A 115 11.68 -6.25 13.72
C HIS A 115 12.08 -6.01 12.27
N GLU A 116 12.74 -6.99 11.68
CA GLU A 116 13.01 -7.06 10.25
C GLU A 116 11.71 -7.05 9.44
N GLY A 117 10.72 -7.84 9.86
CA GLY A 117 9.37 -7.82 9.31
C GLY A 117 8.73 -6.43 9.38
N SER A 118 8.90 -5.72 10.50
CA SER A 118 8.36 -4.37 10.69
C SER A 118 8.98 -3.37 9.71
N VAL A 119 10.28 -3.49 9.41
CA VAL A 119 10.94 -2.69 8.38
C VAL A 119 10.41 -3.01 6.99
N LEU A 120 10.21 -4.29 6.67
CA LEU A 120 9.64 -4.71 5.39
C LEU A 120 8.22 -4.17 5.20
N VAL A 121 7.40 -4.22 6.25
CA VAL A 121 6.07 -3.58 6.25
C VAL A 121 6.18 -2.07 6.02
N GLY A 122 7.11 -1.40 6.70
CA GLY A 122 7.36 0.04 6.50
C GLY A 122 7.76 0.38 5.06
N ARG A 123 8.59 -0.46 4.42
CA ARG A 123 8.94 -0.31 2.99
C ARG A 123 7.71 -0.46 2.09
N VAL A 124 6.83 -1.42 2.36
CA VAL A 124 5.56 -1.59 1.61
C VAL A 124 4.69 -0.34 1.71
N LEU A 125 4.53 0.20 2.92
CA LEU A 125 3.72 1.41 3.14
C LEU A 125 4.33 2.63 2.46
N LYS A 126 5.67 2.76 2.47
CA LYS A 126 6.39 3.82 1.76
C LYS A 126 6.21 3.72 0.24
N GLU A 127 6.36 2.53 -0.33
CA GLU A 127 6.13 2.28 -1.76
C GLU A 127 4.73 2.75 -2.17
N MET A 128 3.70 2.37 -1.41
CA MET A 128 2.32 2.81 -1.68
C MET A 128 2.14 4.33 -1.66
N TYR A 129 2.80 5.00 -0.70
CA TYR A 129 2.73 6.45 -0.59
C TYR A 129 3.40 7.14 -1.78
N LEU A 130 4.58 6.66 -2.17
CA LEU A 130 5.30 7.18 -3.34
C LEU A 130 4.51 6.95 -4.63
N ASP A 131 3.96 5.75 -4.83
CA ASP A 131 3.13 5.43 -6.01
C ASP A 131 1.90 6.35 -6.09
N SER A 132 1.30 6.68 -4.95
CA SER A 132 0.14 7.58 -4.88
C SER A 132 0.54 9.03 -5.20
N ALA A 133 1.69 9.49 -4.70
CA ALA A 133 2.21 10.83 -4.96
C ALA A 133 2.62 11.01 -6.43
N VAL A 134 3.29 10.01 -7.03
CA VAL A 134 3.66 10.02 -8.46
C VAL A 134 2.42 10.05 -9.34
N LYS A 135 1.42 9.20 -9.07
CA LYS A 135 0.14 9.23 -9.80
C LYS A 135 -0.58 10.57 -9.68
N HIS A 136 -0.51 11.22 -8.52
CA HIS A 136 -1.08 12.54 -8.34
C HIS A 136 -0.37 13.59 -9.21
N GLY A 137 0.96 13.57 -9.24
CA GLY A 137 1.78 14.42 -10.12
C GLY A 137 1.46 14.22 -11.59
N GLU A 138 1.42 12.96 -12.07
CA GLU A 138 1.05 12.64 -13.45
C GLU A 138 -0.36 13.12 -13.82
N ASN A 139 -1.31 13.03 -12.88
CA ASN A 139 -2.68 13.50 -13.10
C ASN A 139 -2.78 15.03 -13.15
N LEU A 140 -1.98 15.74 -12.35
CA LEU A 140 -1.86 17.20 -12.43
C LEU A 140 -1.23 17.62 -13.75
N ASP A 141 -0.12 16.98 -14.15
CA ASP A 141 0.55 17.28 -15.42
C ASP A 141 -0.39 17.06 -16.62
N LYS A 142 -1.18 15.98 -16.63
CA LYS A 142 -2.21 15.76 -17.67
C LYS A 142 -3.28 16.85 -17.67
N LYS A 143 -3.70 17.31 -16.50
CA LYS A 143 -4.72 18.36 -16.36
C LYS A 143 -4.21 19.72 -16.86
N TYR A 144 -2.92 20.02 -16.68
CA TYR A 144 -2.31 21.29 -17.09
C TYR A 144 -1.56 21.24 -18.42
N GLN A 145 -1.43 20.07 -19.07
CA GLN A 145 -0.92 19.94 -20.44
C GLN A 145 -1.83 20.62 -21.48
N GLU A 146 -3.14 20.69 -21.22
CA GLU A 146 -4.11 21.38 -22.09
C GLU A 146 -4.13 22.92 -21.87
N GLU A 147 -3.63 23.39 -20.73
CA GLU A 147 -3.60 24.80 -20.33
C GLU A 147 -2.24 25.48 -20.59
N GLN A 148 -1.38 24.95 -21.45
CA GLN A 148 -0.22 25.73 -21.89
C GLN A 148 -0.73 26.95 -22.67
N PRO A 149 -0.53 28.19 -22.17
CA PRO A 149 -0.91 29.37 -22.93
C PRO A 149 -0.19 29.30 -24.26
N ALA A 150 -0.93 29.46 -25.36
CA ALA A 150 -0.36 29.51 -26.70
C ALA A 150 0.87 30.42 -26.66
N LYS A 151 2.06 29.86 -26.94
CA LYS A 151 3.32 30.61 -26.96
C LYS A 151 3.07 31.84 -27.82
N THR A 152 2.95 33.00 -27.19
CA THR A 152 2.79 34.26 -27.92
C THR A 152 4.04 34.39 -28.76
N PRO A 153 3.94 34.76 -30.05
CA PRO A 153 5.10 34.83 -30.91
C PRO A 153 6.14 35.71 -30.23
N GLU A 154 7.30 35.11 -29.92
CA GLU A 154 8.40 35.79 -29.25
C GLU A 154 8.75 36.99 -30.12
N LYS A 155 8.43 38.20 -29.64
CA LYS A 155 8.95 39.41 -30.29
C LYS A 155 10.44 39.42 -30.02
N LEU A 156 11.21 39.02 -31.04
CA LEU A 156 12.66 39.14 -31.07
C LEU A 156 13.01 40.64 -31.09
N ILE A 157 13.03 41.26 -29.91
CA ILE A 157 13.62 42.59 -29.73
C ILE A 157 15.12 42.42 -29.61
N SER A 158 15.86 43.07 -30.51
CA SER A 158 17.31 43.12 -30.42
C SER A 158 17.74 44.04 -29.26
N TRP A 159 18.93 43.81 -28.71
CA TRP A 159 19.52 44.65 -27.66
C TRP A 159 19.62 46.14 -28.05
N LYS A 160 19.70 46.46 -29.34
CA LYS A 160 19.67 47.84 -29.83
C LYS A 160 18.29 48.47 -29.68
N GLU A 161 17.24 47.77 -30.06
CA GLU A 161 15.85 48.24 -29.97
C GLU A 161 15.38 48.41 -28.52
N TYR A 162 15.89 47.60 -27.60
CA TYR A 162 15.64 47.77 -26.17
C TYR A 162 16.21 49.09 -25.63
N LYS A 163 17.45 49.43 -26.04
CA LYS A 163 18.12 50.66 -25.57
C LYS A 163 17.49 51.93 -26.16
N ASP A 164 17.09 51.92 -27.43
CA ASP A 164 16.44 53.09 -28.04
C ASP A 164 15.10 53.44 -27.36
N LYS A 165 14.36 52.44 -26.86
CA LYS A 165 13.14 52.68 -26.08
C LYS A 165 13.39 53.32 -24.71
N THR A 166 14.60 53.18 -24.15
CA THR A 166 14.96 53.82 -22.88
C THR A 166 15.47 55.25 -23.04
N VAL A 167 15.87 55.66 -24.25
CA VAL A 167 16.47 56.98 -24.52
C VAL A 167 15.42 58.06 -24.85
N ASN A 168 14.21 57.67 -25.28
CA ASN A 168 13.13 58.62 -25.60
C ASN A 168 12.16 58.91 -24.45
N THR A 169 12.57 58.66 -23.21
CA THR A 169 11.83 59.12 -22.01
C THR A 169 12.69 60.11 -21.23
N VAL A 170 12.81 61.32 -21.76
CA VAL A 170 13.14 62.54 -21.01
C VAL A 170 12.17 63.63 -21.45
#